data_AF-A0A348PLN3-F1
#
_entry.id   AF-A0A348PLN3-F1
#
_cell.length_a   1.000
_cell.length_b   1.000
_cell.length_c   1.000
_cell.angle_alpha   90.00
_cell.angle_beta   90.00
_cell.angle_gamma   90.00
#
_symmetry.space_group_name_H-M   'P 1'
#
loop_
_entity.id
_entity.type
_entity.pdbx_description
1 polymer ?
#
loop_
_entity_poly.entity_id
_entity_poly.type
_entity_poly.pdbx_seq_one_letter_code
_entity_poly.pdbx_strand_id
1 'polypeptide(L)'
;MKREECQLSDGDLVLRPIGIQDLEAVFPYVSNPDIPEFMAWEAHKEIEETREFIQRLEDNFGNDKGITWSIFYKGEFAGIFSIIAILRKHRALIYNRAELAYW
;
A
#
# COMPACT_ATOMS: atom_id res chain seq x y z
N MET A 1 -1.11 -15.26 -7.68
CA MET A 1 -0.68 -15.22 -6.26
C MET A 1 -1.91 -14.85 -5.45
N LYS A 2 -2.26 -15.59 -4.40
CA LYS A 2 -3.46 -15.24 -3.61
C LYS A 2 -3.10 -14.13 -2.61
N ARG A 3 -4.00 -13.16 -2.35
CA ARG A 3 -3.74 -12.05 -1.39
C ARG A 3 -3.34 -12.58 -0.01
N GLU A 4 -3.99 -13.65 0.43
CA GLU A 4 -3.77 -14.30 1.73
C GLU A 4 -2.34 -14.88 1.88
N GLU A 5 -1.67 -15.17 0.77
CA GLU A 5 -0.29 -15.67 0.76
C GLU A 5 0.74 -14.54 0.87
N CYS A 6 0.31 -13.28 0.71
CA CYS A 6 1.16 -12.10 0.75
C CYS A 6 1.17 -11.42 2.12
N GLN A 7 1.19 -12.17 3.23
CA GLN A 7 1.29 -11.59 4.58
C GLN A 7 2.62 -11.95 5.23
N LEU A 8 3.16 -11.03 6.02
CA LEU A 8 4.39 -11.19 6.80
C LEU A 8 4.12 -10.78 8.24
N SER A 9 4.66 -11.50 9.21
CA SER A 9 4.60 -11.11 10.62
C SER A 9 5.90 -11.47 11.33
N ASP A 10 6.34 -10.58 12.22
CA ASP A 10 7.49 -10.78 13.11
C ASP A 10 7.26 -10.04 14.43
N GLY A 11 7.09 -10.78 15.52
CA GLY A 11 6.70 -10.23 16.82
C GLY A 11 5.42 -9.38 16.73
N ASP A 12 5.52 -8.12 17.14
CA ASP A 12 4.40 -7.15 17.13
C ASP A 12 4.16 -6.50 15.75
N LEU A 13 4.98 -6.83 14.74
CA LEU A 13 4.87 -6.27 13.39
C LEU A 13 4.06 -7.21 12.48
N VAL A 14 3.05 -6.67 11.82
CA VAL A 14 2.22 -7.39 10.83
C VAL A 14 2.11 -6.56 9.56
N LEU A 15 2.49 -7.15 8.43
CA LEU A 15 2.24 -6.63 7.09
C LEU A 15 1.25 -7.55 6.40
N ARG A 16 0.10 -7.00 6.00
CA ARG A 16 -0.89 -7.73 5.20
C ARG A 16 -1.40 -6.85 4.07
N PRO A 17 -1.87 -7.41 2.95
CA PRO A 17 -2.39 -6.60 1.86
C PRO A 17 -3.44 -5.63 2.37
N ILE A 18 -3.31 -4.37 1.97
CA ILE A 18 -4.29 -3.34 2.32
C ILE A 18 -5.66 -3.76 1.77
N GLY A 19 -6.71 -3.47 2.51
CA GLY A 19 -8.08 -3.73 2.06
C GLY A 19 -9.07 -2.80 2.73
N ILE A 20 -10.33 -2.89 2.31
CA ILE A 20 -11.40 -1.99 2.76
C ILE A 20 -11.59 -1.98 4.29
N GLN A 21 -11.23 -3.08 4.96
CA GLN A 21 -11.24 -3.20 6.41
C GLN A 21 -10.25 -2.25 7.12
N ASP A 22 -9.27 -1.71 6.39
CA ASP A 22 -8.26 -0.78 6.90
C ASP A 22 -8.70 0.68 6.79
N LEU A 23 -9.84 0.95 6.13
CA LEU A 23 -10.30 2.30 5.81
C LEU A 23 -10.27 3.26 7.01
N GLU A 24 -10.87 2.86 8.13
CA GLU A 24 -10.95 3.66 9.36
C GLU A 24 -9.57 3.88 10.00
N ALA A 25 -8.66 2.91 9.86
CA ALA A 25 -7.33 3.01 10.43
C ALA A 25 -6.38 3.86 9.57
N VAL A 26 -6.58 3.84 8.24
CA VAL A 26 -5.76 4.58 7.26
C VAL A 26 -6.18 6.05 7.18
N PHE A 27 -7.48 6.35 7.22
CA PHE A 27 -8.03 7.68 6.99
C PHE A 27 -7.35 8.79 7.82
N PRO A 28 -7.16 8.64 9.15
CA PRO A 28 -6.50 9.68 9.96
C PRO A 28 -5.08 10.02 9.48
N TYR A 29 -4.37 9.07 8.87
CA TYR A 29 -3.01 9.26 8.38
C TYR A 29 -2.99 9.95 7.01
N VAL A 30 -3.78 9.45 6.06
CA VAL A 30 -3.84 10.07 4.72
C VAL A 30 -4.50 11.44 4.72
N SER A 31 -5.25 11.78 5.78
CA SER A 31 -5.79 13.12 6.02
C SER A 31 -4.84 14.04 6.79
N ASN A 32 -3.77 13.53 7.40
CA ASN A 32 -2.79 14.36 8.07
C ASN A 32 -1.99 15.14 7.01
N PRO A 33 -2.02 16.48 6.98
CA PRO A 33 -1.33 17.29 5.97
C PRO A 33 0.20 17.18 6.02
N ASP A 34 0.78 16.68 7.12
CA ASP A 34 2.24 16.50 7.26
C ASP A 34 2.77 15.26 6.52
N ILE A 35 1.91 14.26 6.24
CA ILE A 35 2.27 13.03 5.51
C ILE A 35 2.40 13.25 3.98
N PRO A 36 1.47 13.96 3.30
CA PRO A 36 1.53 14.14 1.86
C PRO A 36 2.58 15.15 1.39
N GLU A 37 3.35 15.80 2.26
CA GLU A 37 4.39 16.78 1.88
C GLU A 37 5.37 16.21 0.82
N PHE A 38 5.65 14.91 0.90
CA PHE A 38 6.55 14.20 -0.04
C PHE A 38 5.81 13.26 -0.99
N MET A 39 4.48 13.31 -1.02
CA MET A 39 3.64 12.41 -1.82
C MET A 39 3.16 13.07 -3.11
N ALA A 40 2.77 12.25 -4.08
CA ALA A 40 2.19 12.71 -5.35
C ALA A 40 0.69 13.06 -5.25
N TRP A 41 0.12 13.06 -4.05
CA TRP A 41 -1.30 13.24 -3.77
C TRP A 41 -1.50 14.16 -2.56
N GLU A 42 -2.62 14.88 -2.54
CA GLU A 42 -2.99 15.78 -1.45
C GLU A 42 -3.65 15.03 -0.30
N ALA A 43 -3.58 15.57 0.92
CA ALA A 43 -4.28 15.01 2.08
C ALA A 43 -5.77 14.80 1.78
N HIS A 44 -6.26 13.60 2.08
CA HIS A 44 -7.66 13.27 1.88
C HIS A 44 -8.54 14.07 2.84
N LYS A 45 -9.64 14.62 2.34
CA LYS A 45 -10.59 15.44 3.09
C LYS A 45 -11.77 14.62 3.59
N GLU A 46 -12.17 13.62 2.80
CA GLU A 46 -13.33 12.78 3.07
C GLU A 46 -12.94 11.31 3.11
N ILE A 47 -13.63 10.53 3.95
CA ILE A 47 -13.38 9.09 4.06
C ILE A 47 -13.62 8.35 2.73
N GLU A 48 -14.47 8.90 1.86
CA GLU A 48 -14.73 8.37 0.52
C GLU A 48 -13.48 8.41 -0.37
N GLU A 49 -12.67 9.47 -0.30
CA GLU A 49 -11.42 9.57 -1.06
C GLU A 49 -10.44 8.47 -0.63
N THR A 50 -10.42 8.13 0.66
CA THR A 50 -9.62 7.01 1.18
C THR A 50 -10.18 5.66 0.74
N ARG A 51 -11.49 5.53 0.64
CA ARG A 51 -12.15 4.32 0.13
C ARG A 51 -11.76 4.07 -1.33
N GLU A 52 -11.88 5.08 -2.18
CA GLU A 52 -11.48 5.03 -3.59
C GLU A 52 -9.98 4.74 -3.74
N PHE A 53 -9.15 5.36 -2.90
CA PHE A 53 -7.72 5.09 -2.86
C PHE A 53 -7.42 3.62 -2.56
N ILE A 54 -8.01 3.06 -1.50
CA ILE A 54 -7.84 1.64 -1.14
C ILE A 54 -8.32 0.74 -2.27
N GLN A 55 -9.51 0.96 -2.82
CA GLN A 55 -10.06 0.19 -3.93
C GLN A 55 -9.10 0.15 -5.14
N ARG A 56 -8.51 1.30 -5.49
CA ARG A 56 -7.51 1.38 -6.56
C ARG A 56 -6.27 0.52 -6.26
N LEU A 57 -5.83 0.44 -5.01
CA LEU A 57 -4.72 -0.43 -4.60
C LEU A 57 -5.10 -1.92 -4.69
N GLU A 58 -6.34 -2.27 -4.36
CA GLU A 58 -6.86 -3.64 -4.54
C GLU A 58 -6.90 -4.03 -6.02
N ASP A 59 -7.35 -3.11 -6.88
CA ASP A 59 -7.38 -3.30 -8.33
C ASP A 59 -5.97 -3.44 -8.92
N ASN A 60 -4.99 -2.68 -8.40
CA ASN A 60 -3.60 -2.81 -8.82
C ASN A 60 -3.03 -4.20 -8.52
N PHE A 61 -3.40 -4.78 -7.38
CA PHE A 61 -3.05 -6.17 -7.05
C PHE A 61 -3.71 -7.14 -8.03
N GLY A 62 -5.03 -6.99 -8.28
CA GLY A 62 -5.77 -7.86 -9.19
C GLY A 62 -5.25 -7.84 -10.63
N ASN A 63 -4.60 -6.75 -11.03
CA ASN A 63 -4.04 -6.55 -12.37
C ASN A 63 -2.51 -6.77 -12.46
N ASP A 64 -1.86 -7.35 -11.44
CA ASP A 64 -0.41 -7.56 -11.37
C ASP A 64 0.43 -6.27 -11.55
N LYS A 65 -0.14 -5.10 -11.23
CA LYS A 65 0.52 -3.79 -11.39
C LYS A 65 1.34 -3.38 -10.16
N GLY A 66 1.00 -3.94 -9.02
CA GLY A 66 1.67 -3.66 -7.75
C GLY A 66 0.93 -4.30 -6.60
N ILE A 67 1.51 -4.22 -5.42
CA ILE A 67 0.88 -4.68 -4.19
C ILE A 67 1.21 -3.68 -3.09
N THR A 68 0.19 -3.33 -2.31
CA THR A 68 0.33 -2.46 -1.14
C THR A 68 -0.10 -3.25 0.10
N TRP A 69 0.68 -3.09 1.16
CA TRP A 69 0.45 -3.65 2.47
C TRP A 69 0.14 -2.54 3.46
N SER A 70 -0.82 -2.81 4.34
CA SER A 70 -0.98 -2.08 5.58
C SER A 70 -0.01 -2.64 6.61
N ILE A 71 0.74 -1.75 7.27
CA ILE A 71 1.67 -2.09 8.34
C ILE A 71 0.93 -1.86 9.66
N PHE A 72 0.95 -2.88 10.52
CA PHE A 72 0.48 -2.77 11.90
C PHE A 72 1.63 -3.07 12.85
N TYR A 73 1.82 -2.21 13.84
CA TYR A 73 2.77 -2.40 14.93
C TYR A 73 2.02 -2.37 16.26
N LYS A 74 2.13 -3.44 17.05
CA LYS A 74 1.38 -3.60 18.33
C LYS A 74 -0.14 -3.47 18.16
N GLY A 75 -0.65 -3.85 16.98
CA GLY A 75 -2.07 -3.77 16.64
C GLY A 75 -2.54 -2.39 16.17
N GLU A 76 -1.68 -1.37 16.18
CA GLU A 76 -1.99 -0.04 15.64
C GLU A 76 -1.48 0.10 14.21
N PHE A 77 -2.25 0.77 13.36
CA PHE A 77 -1.80 1.08 12.00
C PHE A 77 -0.59 2.01 12.07
N ALA A 78 0.46 1.65 11.35
CA ALA A 78 1.76 2.30 11.40
C ALA A 78 2.26 2.76 10.03
N GLY A 79 1.40 2.71 9.00
CA GLY A 79 1.73 3.16 7.65
C GLY A 79 1.49 2.10 6.58
N ILE A 80 2.05 2.35 5.40
CA ILE A 80 1.93 1.44 4.26
C ILE A 80 3.30 1.13 3.65
N PHE A 81 3.40 -0.05 3.05
CA PHE A 81 4.52 -0.46 2.21
C PHE A 81 3.97 -0.94 0.88
N SER A 82 4.62 -0.59 -0.23
CA SER A 82 4.14 -0.93 -1.57
C SER A 82 5.27 -1.35 -2.50
N ILE A 83 5.00 -2.34 -3.34
CA ILE A 83 5.74 -2.57 -4.58
C ILE A 83 4.91 -1.95 -5.70
N ILE A 84 5.35 -0.83 -6.24
CA ILE A 84 4.57 0.00 -7.18
C ILE A 84 4.92 -0.21 -8.66
N ALA A 85 6.06 -0.85 -8.95
CA ALA A 85 6.43 -1.22 -10.31
C ALA A 85 7.28 -2.50 -10.30
N ILE A 86 6.91 -3.49 -11.13
CA ILE A 86 7.67 -4.73 -11.31
C ILE A 86 8.19 -4.79 -12.75
N LEU A 87 9.46 -4.44 -12.93
CA LEU A 87 10.14 -4.42 -14.23
C LEU A 87 10.90 -5.72 -14.43
N ARG A 88 10.24 -6.71 -15.04
CA ARG A 88 10.86 -8.01 -15.36
C ARG A 88 11.71 -7.96 -16.63
N LYS A 89 11.21 -7.32 -17.69
CA LYS A 89 11.87 -7.21 -19.00
C LYS A 89 11.67 -5.83 -19.59
N HIS A 90 12.73 -5.28 -20.17
CA HIS A 90 12.64 -4.13 -21.07
C HIS A 90 13.50 -4.42 -22.30
N ARG A 91 12.83 -4.58 -23.46
CA ARG A 91 13.43 -5.07 -24.72
C ARG A 91 14.16 -6.41 -24.52
N ALA A 92 15.43 -6.51 -24.89
CA ALA A 92 16.24 -7.72 -24.77
C ALA A 92 16.86 -7.94 -23.37
N LEU A 93 16.63 -7.03 -22.41
CA LEU A 93 17.26 -7.05 -21.10
C LEU A 93 16.26 -7.46 -20.00
N ILE A 94 16.71 -8.35 -19.11
CA ILE A 94 16.00 -8.76 -17.89
C ILE A 94 16.54 -7.91 -16.74
N TYR A 95 15.67 -7.12 -16.11
CA TYR A 95 16.07 -6.20 -15.04
C TYR A 95 15.73 -6.72 -13.64
N ASN A 96 14.74 -7.61 -13.50
CA ASN A 96 14.24 -8.14 -12.23
C ASN A 96 14.19 -7.08 -11.12
N ARG A 97 13.67 -5.89 -11.45
CA ARG A 97 13.64 -4.73 -10.55
C ARG A 97 12.23 -4.51 -10.03
N ALA A 98 12.14 -4.17 -8.75
CA ALA A 98 10.92 -3.68 -8.12
C ALA A 98 11.17 -2.26 -7.60
N GLU A 99 10.16 -1.40 -7.70
CA GLU A 99 10.16 -0.08 -7.04
C GLU A 99 9.34 -0.16 -5.77
N LEU A 100 9.93 0.34 -4.68
CA LEU A 100 9.33 0.34 -3.35
C LEU A 100 8.86 1.74 -3.00
N ALA A 101 7.70 1.83 -2.36
CA ALA A 101 7.20 3.05 -1.74
C ALA A 101 6.71 2.74 -0.33
N TYR A 102 6.96 3.63 0.62
CA TYR A 102 6.53 3.46 2.00
C TYR A 102 6.38 4.82 2.69
N TRP A 103 5.54 4.84 3.72
CA TRP A 103 5.46 5.89 4.73
C TRP A 103 4.86 5.33 6.00
#